data_AF-A0A7C6V5U8-F1
#
_entry.id   AF-A0A7C6V5U8-F1
#
_cell.length_a   1.000
_cell.length_b   1.000
_cell.length_c   1.000
_cell.angle_alpha   90.00
_cell.angle_beta   90.00
_cell.angle_gamma   90.00
#
_symmetry.space_group_name_H-M   'P 1'
#
loop_
_entity.id
_entity.type
_entity.pdbx_description
1 polymer ?
#
loop_
_entity_poly.entity_id
_entity_poly.type
_entity_poly.pdbx_seq_one_letter_code
_entity_poly.pdbx_strand_id
1 'polypeptide(L)'
;MSYNDQHDQARFHRQGEQLLSILQQALDQLQSLPPDPRLVAYAAFLHGQVYGLATALHLLFPGKGNLGEKAAFSLRPVLTEHHCDCGGK
;
A
#
# COMPACT_ATOMS: atom_id res chain seq x y z
N MET A 1 -4.69 26.21 -19.57
CA MET A 1 -4.21 25.69 -18.28
C MET A 1 -3.21 26.68 -17.72
N SER A 2 -3.46 27.22 -16.53
CA SER A 2 -2.61 28.25 -15.93
C SER A 2 -1.31 27.62 -15.43
N TYR A 3 -0.22 28.38 -15.44
CA TYR A 3 1.09 27.93 -14.92
C TYR A 3 0.98 27.41 -13.46
N ASN A 4 0.09 27.99 -12.66
CA ASN A 4 -0.17 27.55 -11.29
C ASN A 4 -0.79 26.14 -11.23
N ASP A 5 -1.68 25.79 -12.15
CA ASP A 5 -2.34 24.47 -12.15
C ASP A 5 -1.35 23.33 -12.35
N GLN A 6 -0.31 23.56 -13.17
CA GLN A 6 0.73 22.56 -13.45
C GLN A 6 1.65 22.33 -12.23
N HIS A 7 1.98 23.39 -11.49
CA HIS A 7 2.78 23.30 -10.26
C HIS A 7 2.03 22.57 -9.14
N ASP A 8 0.75 22.89 -8.97
CA ASP A 8 -0.10 22.23 -7.98
C ASP A 8 -0.30 20.75 -8.32
N GLN A 9 -0.47 20.41 -9.59
CA GLN A 9 -0.57 19.02 -10.03
C GLN A 9 0.74 18.25 -9.81
N ALA A 10 1.90 18.85 -10.09
CA ALA A 10 3.21 18.22 -9.84
C ALA A 10 3.49 18.05 -8.33
N ARG A 11 3.08 19.01 -7.50
CA ARG A 11 3.16 18.88 -6.05
C ARG A 11 2.26 17.75 -5.54
N PHE A 12 1.02 17.70 -6.00
CA PHE A 12 0.06 16.67 -5.61
C PHE A 12 0.56 15.27 -6.01
N HIS A 13 1.13 15.13 -7.21
CA HIS A 13 1.73 13.88 -7.64
C HIS A 13 2.90 13.43 -6.73
N ARG A 14 3.80 14.35 -6.37
CA ARG A 14 4.90 14.05 -5.42
C ARG A 14 4.39 13.60 -4.05
N GLN A 15 3.32 14.20 -3.55
CA GLN A 15 2.67 13.75 -2.30
C GLN A 15 2.09 12.35 -2.45
N GLY A 16 1.50 12.04 -3.60
CA GLY A 16 1.07 10.67 -3.91
C GLY A 16 2.22 9.67 -3.91
N GLU A 17 3.37 10.01 -4.50
CA GLU A 17 4.56 9.15 -4.50
C GLU A 17 5.08 8.90 -3.07
N GLN A 18 5.02 9.91 -2.21
CA GLN A 18 5.34 9.76 -0.78
C GLN A 18 4.37 8.81 -0.08
N LEU A 19 3.06 8.92 -0.33
CA LEU A 19 2.06 7.98 0.21
C LEU A 19 2.31 6.55 -0.27
N LEU A 20 2.68 6.36 -1.55
CA LEU A 20 3.03 5.06 -2.08
C LEU A 20 4.28 4.48 -1.42
N SER A 21 5.31 5.30 -1.16
CA SER A 21 6.51 4.86 -0.45
C SER A 21 6.21 4.43 0.99
N ILE A 22 5.35 5.16 1.71
CA ILE A 22 4.91 4.77 3.07
C ILE A 22 4.12 3.46 3.02
N LEU A 23 3.26 3.27 2.03
CA LEU A 23 2.53 2.01 1.83
C LEU A 23 3.49 0.84 1.65
N GLN A 24 4.52 0.99 0.81
CA GLN A 24 5.53 -0.05 0.58
C GLN A 24 6.28 -0.39 1.88
N GLN A 25 6.70 0.61 2.64
CA GLN A 25 7.35 0.40 3.94
C GLN A 25 6.45 -0.35 4.94
N ALA A 26 5.17 0.01 5.01
CA ALA A 26 4.21 -0.67 5.88
C ALA A 26 3.99 -2.14 5.46
N LEU A 27 3.96 -2.41 4.16
CA LEU A 27 3.88 -3.78 3.61
C LEU A 27 5.13 -4.59 3.94
N ASP A 28 6.32 -4.03 3.73
CA ASP A 28 7.59 -4.69 4.04
C ASP A 28 7.69 -5.01 5.55
N GLN A 29 7.25 -4.09 6.41
CA GLN A 29 7.16 -4.32 7.85
C GLN A 29 6.18 -5.45 8.18
N LEU A 30 4.99 -5.45 7.58
CA LEU A 30 3.98 -6.46 7.83
C LEU A 30 4.44 -7.86 7.39
N GLN A 31 5.08 -7.97 6.22
CA GLN A 31 5.59 -9.23 5.67
C GLN A 31 6.81 -9.76 6.43
N SER A 32 7.61 -8.88 7.03
CA SER A 32 8.78 -9.27 7.82
C SER A 32 8.47 -9.60 9.28
N LEU A 33 7.19 -9.48 9.71
CA LEU A 33 6.82 -9.82 11.07
C LEU A 33 6.94 -11.33 11.32
N PRO A 34 7.63 -11.75 12.40
CA PRO A 34 7.63 -13.15 12.79
C PRO A 34 6.25 -13.54 13.31
N PRO A 35 5.88 -14.84 13.23
CA PRO A 35 4.67 -15.37 13.84
C PRO A 35 4.80 -15.38 15.36
N ASP A 36 4.67 -14.22 15.99
CA ASP A 36 4.75 -13.99 17.43
C ASP A 36 3.41 -13.43 17.95
N PRO A 37 2.72 -14.13 18.88
CA PRO A 37 1.46 -13.68 19.46
C PRO A 37 1.54 -12.29 20.11
N ARG A 38 2.71 -11.85 20.56
CA ARG A 38 2.92 -10.53 21.16
C ARG A 38 2.82 -9.39 20.14
N LEU A 39 2.98 -9.71 18.85
CA LEU A 39 2.97 -8.75 17.75
C LEU A 39 1.60 -8.62 17.08
N VAL A 40 0.57 -9.35 17.54
CA VAL A 40 -0.78 -9.32 16.94
C VAL A 40 -1.36 -7.91 16.85
N ALA A 41 -1.22 -7.12 17.92
CA ALA A 41 -1.71 -5.74 17.92
C ALA A 41 -0.95 -4.85 16.91
N TYR A 42 0.35 -5.09 16.76
CA TYR A 42 1.18 -4.35 15.80
C TYR A 42 0.88 -4.77 14.36
N ALA A 43 0.70 -6.07 14.09
CA ALA A 43 0.23 -6.56 12.81
C ALA A 43 -1.13 -5.95 12.42
N ALA A 44 -2.08 -5.89 13.36
CA ALA A 44 -3.39 -5.26 13.13
C ALA A 44 -3.25 -3.75 12.82
N PHE A 45 -2.36 -3.05 13.52
CA PHE A 45 -2.05 -1.65 13.23
C PHE A 45 -1.50 -1.47 11.81
N LEU A 46 -0.52 -2.29 11.40
CA LEU A 46 0.05 -2.25 10.06
C LEU A 46 -0.99 -2.56 8.98
N HIS A 47 -1.84 -3.57 9.20
CA HIS A 47 -2.96 -3.85 8.30
C HIS A 47 -3.90 -2.65 8.11
N GLY A 48 -4.27 -1.96 9.20
CA GLY A 48 -5.08 -0.75 9.13
C GLY A 48 -4.41 0.38 8.35
N GLN A 49 -3.11 0.58 8.57
CA GLN A 49 -2.32 1.58 7.84
C GLN A 49 -2.24 1.27 6.34
N VAL A 50 -1.94 0.01 6.00
CA VAL A 50 -1.90 -0.48 4.61
C VAL A 50 -3.25 -0.25 3.92
N TYR A 51 -4.36 -0.62 4.57
CA TYR A 51 -5.71 -0.43 4.03
C TYR A 51 -6.02 1.05 3.75
N GLY A 52 -5.73 1.93 4.72
CA GLY A 52 -5.98 3.36 4.60
C GLY A 52 -5.18 4.01 3.47
N LEU A 53 -3.88 3.69 3.39
CA LEU A 53 -2.99 4.23 2.35
C LEU A 53 -3.38 3.75 0.95
N ALA A 54 -3.66 2.46 0.79
CA ALA A 54 -4.09 1.92 -0.49
C ALA A 54 -5.44 2.52 -0.95
N THR A 55 -6.38 2.68 -0.03
CA THR A 55 -7.67 3.34 -0.31
C THR A 55 -7.46 4.80 -0.73
N ALA A 56 -6.62 5.54 -0.01
CA ALA A 56 -6.31 6.92 -0.36
C ALA A 56 -5.67 7.03 -1.76
N LEU A 57 -4.69 6.17 -2.07
CA LEU A 57 -4.05 6.15 -3.39
C LEU A 57 -5.02 5.78 -4.51
N HIS A 58 -5.94 4.85 -4.26
CA HIS A 58 -6.97 4.47 -5.23
C HIS A 58 -7.94 5.61 -5.53
N LEU A 59 -8.39 6.34 -4.51
CA LEU A 59 -9.33 7.45 -4.66
C LEU A 59 -8.68 8.71 -5.25
N LEU A 60 -7.46 9.03 -4.83
CA LEU A 60 -6.78 10.28 -5.18
C LEU A 60 -6.00 10.19 -6.51
N PHE A 61 -5.54 9.00 -6.89
CA PHE A 61 -4.76 8.76 -8.11
C PHE A 61 -5.35 7.59 -8.93
N PRO A 62 -6.62 7.69 -9.37
CA PRO A 62 -7.30 6.61 -10.07
C PRO A 62 -6.77 6.42 -11.49
N GLY A 63 -6.99 5.23 -12.06
CA GLY A 63 -6.73 4.94 -13.47
C GLY A 63 -5.47 4.10 -13.73
N LYS A 64 -5.41 3.54 -14.94
CA LYS A 64 -4.31 2.67 -15.39
C LYS A 64 -2.99 3.46 -15.45
N GLY A 65 -1.92 2.90 -14.89
CA GLY A 65 -0.58 3.49 -14.81
C GLY A 65 -0.39 4.46 -13.64
N ASN A 66 -1.46 4.87 -12.95
CA ASN A 66 -1.39 5.82 -11.83
C ASN A 66 -1.08 5.13 -10.50
N LEU A 67 -0.88 5.95 -9.47
CA LEU A 67 -0.44 5.49 -8.15
C LEU A 67 -1.46 4.57 -7.47
N GLY A 68 -2.76 4.74 -7.73
CA GLY A 68 -3.79 3.82 -7.24
C GLY A 68 -3.65 2.40 -7.80
N GLU A 69 -3.30 2.26 -9.08
CA GLU A 69 -3.03 0.95 -9.68
C GLU A 69 -1.73 0.35 -9.13
N LYS A 70 -0.67 1.16 -8.97
CA LYS A 70 0.59 0.72 -8.35
C LYS A 70 0.37 0.20 -6.93
N ALA A 71 -0.42 0.91 -6.12
CA ALA A 71 -0.80 0.48 -4.77
C ALA A 71 -1.54 -0.87 -4.79
N ALA A 72 -2.49 -1.06 -5.71
CA ALA A 72 -3.19 -2.33 -5.86
C ALA A 72 -2.26 -3.48 -6.24
N PHE A 73 -1.26 -3.24 -7.09
CA PHE A 73 -0.23 -4.25 -7.41
C PHE A 73 0.64 -4.59 -6.20
N SER A 74 1.03 -3.60 -5.38
CA SER A 74 1.80 -3.83 -4.16
C SER A 74 1.04 -4.64 -3.10
N LEU A 75 -0.30 -4.56 -3.10
CA LEU A 75 -1.15 -5.34 -2.19
C LEU A 75 -1.33 -6.81 -2.60
N ARG A 76 -1.07 -7.16 -3.86
CA ARG A 76 -1.32 -8.51 -4.35
C ARG A 76 -0.68 -9.59 -3.48
N PRO A 77 0.62 -9.55 -3.15
CA PRO A 77 1.24 -10.57 -2.30
C PRO A 77 0.52 -10.73 -0.95
N VAL A 78 0.14 -9.63 -0.29
CA VAL A 78 -0.53 -9.66 1.01
C VAL A 78 -1.96 -10.21 0.94
N LEU A 79 -2.67 -10.03 -0.18
CA LEU A 79 -4.03 -10.56 -0.38
C LEU A 79 -4.04 -11.97 -0.99
N THR A 80 -3.02 -12.32 -1.78
CA THR A 80 -2.95 -13.57 -2.53
C THR A 80 -2.00 -14.59 -1.91
N GLU A 81 -1.35 -14.28 -0.78
CA GLU A 81 -0.69 -15.27 0.08
C GLU A 81 -1.75 -16.13 0.80
N HIS A 82 -2.56 -16.84 0.02
CA HIS A 82 -2.88 -18.20 0.38
C HIS A 82 -1.56 -18.98 0.28
N HIS A 83 -0.83 -19.04 1.39
CA HIS A 83 0.10 -20.14 1.62
C HIS A 83 -0.77 -21.41 1.63
N CYS A 84 -1.00 -21.98 0.44
CA CYS A 84 -1.63 -23.28 0.32
C CYS A 84 -0.61 -24.29 0.84
N ASP A 85 -0.73 -24.65 2.12
CA ASP A 85 -0.14 -25.87 2.69
C ASP A 85 -0.87 -27.11 2.14
N CYS A 86 -0.90 -27.22 0.81
CA CYS A 86 -1.36 -28.40 0.13
C CYS A 86 -0.25 -29.46 0.21
N GLY A 87 -0.15 -30.15 1.35
CA GLY A 87 0.73 -31.31 1.43
C GLY A 87 1.13 -31.79 2.83
N GLY A 88 0.21 -31.82 3.79
CA GLY A 88 0.33 -32.73 4.91
C GLY A 88 0.07 -34.17 4.45
N LYS A 89 1.13 -34.90 4.08
CA LYS A 89 1.41 -36.32 4.36
C LYS A 89 2.60 -36.81 3.54
#